data_AF-A0A8D2I981-F1
#
_entry.id   AF-A0A8D2I981-F1
#
_cell.length_a   1.000
_cell.length_b   1.000
_cell.length_c   1.000
_cell.angle_alpha   90.00
_cell.angle_beta   90.00
_cell.angle_gamma   90.00
#
_symmetry.space_group_name_H-M   'P 1'
#
loop_
_entity.id
_entity.type
_entity.pdbx_description
1 polymer ?
#
loop_
_entity_poly.entity_id
_entity_poly.type
_entity_poly.pdbx_seq_one_letter_code
_entity_poly.pdbx_strand_id
1 'polypeptide(L)'
;MAAVETRVCETDGCSSEAKLQCPTCIKLGIQGSYFCSQECFKGSWATHKLLHKKAKDEKAKREVSSWTVEGDINTDPWAGYRYTGKLRPHYPLMPTRPVPSYIQRPDYADHPLGMSESEQALKVNEVICHGIPDRRPLQ
;
A
#
# COMPACT_ATOMS: atom_id res chain seq x y z
N MET A 1 -45.12 -6.06 7.90
CA MET A 1 -45.23 -6.37 6.46
C MET A 1 -44.32 -5.40 5.73
N ALA A 2 -43.18 -5.87 5.21
CA ALA A 2 -42.24 -5.02 4.48
C ALA A 2 -42.86 -4.65 3.12
N ALA A 3 -42.93 -3.36 2.81
CA ALA A 3 -43.41 -2.87 1.53
C ALA A 3 -42.56 -3.49 0.41
N VAL A 4 -43.19 -4.29 -0.45
CA VAL A 4 -42.58 -4.80 -1.67
C VAL A 4 -42.54 -3.62 -2.65
N GLU A 5 -41.44 -2.87 -2.66
CA GLU A 5 -41.16 -1.93 -3.73
C GLU A 5 -41.03 -2.73 -5.03
N THR A 6 -42.02 -2.59 -5.91
CA THR A 6 -41.97 -3.14 -7.27
C THR A 6 -40.84 -2.48 -8.03
N ARG A 7 -39.77 -3.22 -8.27
CA ARG A 7 -38.60 -2.72 -8.98
C ARG A 7 -38.78 -2.93 -10.48
N VAL A 8 -38.36 -1.95 -11.27
CA VAL A 8 -38.50 -1.95 -12.73
C VAL A 8 -37.23 -2.48 -13.37
N CYS A 9 -37.34 -3.05 -14.57
CA CYS A 9 -36.19 -3.50 -15.35
C CYS A 9 -35.25 -2.32 -15.68
N GLU A 10 -33.94 -2.53 -15.58
CA GLU A 10 -32.92 -1.52 -15.89
C GLU A 10 -32.50 -1.52 -17.39
N THR A 11 -33.14 -2.34 -18.22
CA THR A 11 -32.87 -2.38 -19.67
C THR A 11 -33.59 -1.23 -20.38
N ASP A 12 -32.87 -0.51 -21.23
CA ASP A 12 -33.43 0.59 -22.05
C ASP A 12 -34.62 0.07 -22.90
N GLY A 13 -35.78 0.71 -22.74
CA GLY A 13 -37.02 0.32 -23.41
C GLY A 13 -37.84 -0.79 -22.72
N CYS A 14 -37.46 -1.26 -21.53
CA CYS A 14 -38.23 -2.26 -20.78
C CYS A 14 -38.76 -1.71 -19.44
N SER A 15 -40.08 -1.56 -19.34
CA SER A 15 -40.78 -1.09 -18.13
C SER A 15 -41.45 -2.22 -17.32
N SER A 16 -41.06 -3.47 -17.57
CA SER A 16 -41.61 -4.63 -16.87
C SER A 16 -41.08 -4.75 -15.44
N GLU A 17 -41.87 -5.39 -14.57
CA GLU A 17 -41.45 -5.74 -13.21
C GLU A 17 -40.21 -6.65 -13.22
N ALA A 18 -39.23 -6.33 -12.40
CA ALA A 18 -37.97 -7.06 -12.35
C ALA A 18 -37.97 -8.10 -11.23
N LYS A 19 -37.66 -9.35 -11.59
CA LYS A 19 -37.64 -10.51 -10.67
C LYS A 19 -36.24 -11.09 -10.47
N LEU A 20 -35.29 -10.71 -11.32
CA LEU A 20 -33.94 -11.27 -11.38
C LEU A 20 -32.90 -10.21 -11.05
N GLN A 21 -31.81 -10.62 -10.40
CA GLN A 21 -30.66 -9.79 -10.07
C GLN A 21 -29.37 -10.32 -10.68
N CYS A 22 -28.40 -9.44 -10.94
CA CYS A 22 -27.08 -9.85 -11.41
C CYS A 22 -26.26 -10.49 -10.28
N PRO A 23 -25.77 -11.74 -10.43
CA PRO A 23 -24.99 -12.42 -9.39
C PRO A 23 -23.65 -11.73 -9.09
N THR A 24 -23.08 -11.02 -10.07
CA THR A 24 -21.83 -10.25 -9.89
C THR A 24 -22.06 -8.98 -9.07
N CYS A 25 -23.18 -8.29 -9.29
CA CYS A 25 -23.55 -7.12 -8.48
C CYS A 25 -23.76 -7.49 -7.02
N ILE A 26 -24.43 -8.60 -6.76
CA ILE A 26 -24.65 -9.09 -5.39
C ILE A 26 -23.30 -9.33 -4.69
N LYS A 27 -22.35 -9.98 -5.37
CA LYS A 27 -20.99 -10.21 -4.82
C LYS A 27 -20.21 -8.92 -4.60
N LEU A 28 -20.41 -7.91 -5.44
CA LEU A 28 -19.74 -6.62 -5.34
C LEU A 28 -20.47 -5.62 -4.43
N GLY A 29 -21.64 -5.98 -3.89
CA GLY A 29 -22.46 -5.09 -3.05
C GLY A 29 -23.08 -3.90 -3.80
N ILE A 30 -23.18 -3.98 -5.13
CA ILE A 30 -23.73 -2.90 -5.96
C ILE A 30 -25.25 -3.07 -5.98
N GLN A 31 -25.98 -2.15 -5.35
CA GLN A 31 -27.45 -2.13 -5.33
C GLN A 31 -27.98 -1.48 -6.63
N GLY A 32 -28.90 -2.15 -7.33
CA GLY A 32 -29.57 -1.55 -8.50
C GLY A 32 -29.79 -2.46 -9.72
N SER A 33 -29.13 -3.61 -9.81
CA SER A 33 -29.20 -4.44 -11.03
C SER A 33 -30.42 -5.36 -11.05
N TYR A 34 -31.54 -4.85 -11.56
CA TYR A 34 -32.80 -5.58 -11.63
C TYR A 34 -33.22 -5.81 -13.08
N PHE A 35 -33.56 -7.07 -13.41
CA PHE A 35 -33.97 -7.48 -14.76
C PHE A 35 -35.27 -8.29 -14.72
N CYS A 36 -36.10 -8.14 -15.74
CA CYS A 36 -37.35 -8.90 -15.88
C CYS A 36 -37.13 -10.29 -16.51
N SER A 37 -36.15 -10.44 -17.41
CA SER A 37 -35.88 -11.68 -18.16
C SER A 37 -34.40 -11.86 -18.52
N GLN A 38 -34.02 -13.06 -18.96
CA GLN A 38 -32.65 -13.34 -19.43
C GLN A 38 -32.29 -12.59 -20.71
N GLU A 39 -33.27 -12.26 -21.55
CA GLU A 39 -33.04 -11.46 -22.77
C GLU A 39 -32.66 -10.02 -22.42
N CYS A 40 -33.39 -9.42 -21.48
CA CYS A 40 -33.07 -8.10 -20.95
C CYS A 40 -31.70 -8.07 -20.25
N PHE A 41 -31.35 -9.16 -19.54
CA PHE A 41 -30.03 -9.32 -18.94
C PHE A 41 -28.90 -9.38 -19.99
N LYS A 42 -29.09 -10.14 -21.08
CA LYS A 42 -28.08 -10.26 -22.15
C LYS A 42 -27.95 -8.97 -22.97
N GLY A 43 -29.05 -8.31 -23.28
CA GLY A 43 -29.05 -7.04 -24.03
C GLY A 43 -28.38 -5.90 -23.25
N SER A 44 -28.62 -5.82 -21.94
CA SER A 44 -28.00 -4.82 -21.07
C SER A 44 -26.59 -5.19 -20.59
N TRP A 45 -26.08 -6.40 -20.88
CA TRP A 45 -24.78 -6.87 -20.39
C TRP A 45 -23.61 -5.94 -20.76
N ALA A 46 -23.62 -5.38 -21.97
CA ALA A 46 -22.53 -4.53 -22.47
C ALA A 46 -22.41 -3.22 -21.67
N THR A 47 -23.53 -2.58 -21.36
CA THR A 47 -23.59 -1.35 -20.56
C THR A 47 -23.43 -1.64 -19.07
N HIS A 48 -24.05 -2.73 -18.59
CA HIS A 48 -24.03 -3.12 -17.18
C HIS A 48 -22.63 -3.55 -16.70
N LYS A 49 -21.84 -4.22 -17.54
CA LYS A 49 -20.47 -4.65 -17.19
C LYS A 49 -19.52 -3.46 -16.91
N LEU A 50 -19.79 -2.28 -17.49
CA LEU A 50 -19.01 -1.07 -17.22
C LEU A 50 -19.17 -0.60 -15.76
N LEU A 51 -20.35 -0.79 -15.17
CA LEU A 51 -20.61 -0.49 -13.76
C LEU A 51 -19.74 -1.35 -12.83
N HIS A 52 -19.50 -2.61 -13.19
CA HIS A 52 -18.56 -3.47 -12.45
C HIS A 52 -17.12 -2.98 -12.50
N LYS A 53 -16.67 -2.41 -13.63
CA LYS A 53 -15.32 -1.87 -13.76
C LYS A 53 -15.15 -0.63 -12.88
N LYS A 54 -16.13 0.28 -12.90
CA LYS A 54 -16.14 1.50 -12.08
C LYS A 54 -16.19 1.20 -10.58
N ALA A 55 -17.02 0.25 -10.16
CA ALA A 55 -17.11 -0.15 -8.76
C ALA A 55 -15.83 -0.84 -8.23
N LYS A 56 -15.12 -1.59 -9.08
CA LYS A 56 -13.80 -2.12 -8.72
C LYS A 56 -12.75 -1.03 -8.52
N ASP A 57 -12.75 -0.03 -9.40
CA ASP A 57 -11.84 1.11 -9.34
C ASP A 57 -12.08 1.97 -8.08
N GLU A 58 -13.35 2.26 -7.77
CA GLU A 58 -13.73 2.99 -6.55
C GLU A 58 -13.38 2.23 -5.27
N LYS A 59 -13.48 0.89 -5.27
CA LYS A 59 -13.05 0.07 -4.11
C LYS A 59 -11.53 0.11 -3.93
N ALA A 60 -10.77 0.07 -5.03
CA ALA A 60 -9.31 0.23 -4.99
C ALA A 60 -8.92 1.64 -4.53
N LYS A 61 -9.63 2.67 -5.00
CA LYS A 61 -9.39 4.06 -4.61
C LYS A 61 -9.74 4.32 -3.14
N ARG A 62 -10.83 3.71 -2.62
CA ARG A 62 -11.18 3.76 -1.20
C ARG A 62 -10.19 3.02 -0.31
N GLU A 63 -9.61 1.92 -0.78
CA GLU A 63 -8.54 1.24 -0.02
C GLU A 63 -7.29 2.12 0.09
N VAL A 64 -6.99 2.90 -0.96
CA VAL A 64 -5.88 3.86 -0.97
C VAL A 64 -6.20 5.10 -0.13
N SER A 65 -7.43 5.63 -0.22
CA SER A 65 -7.85 6.81 0.54
C SER A 65 -8.14 6.51 2.01
N SER A 66 -8.36 5.25 2.39
CA SER A 66 -8.55 4.85 3.79
C SER A 66 -7.29 4.97 4.64
N TRP A 67 -6.12 5.24 4.04
CA TRP A 67 -4.86 5.50 4.74
C TRP A 67 -4.45 6.98 4.75
N THR A 68 -5.19 7.84 4.04
CA THR A 68 -5.09 9.29 4.13
C THR A 68 -6.33 9.79 4.84
N VAL A 69 -6.29 9.95 6.16
CA VAL A 69 -7.36 10.67 6.85
C VAL A 69 -7.27 12.11 6.34
N GLU A 70 -8.41 12.68 5.95
CA GLU A 70 -8.50 14.07 5.53
C GLU A 70 -8.01 14.95 6.68
N GLY A 71 -6.75 15.40 6.59
CA GLY A 71 -6.12 16.24 7.61
C GLY A 71 -4.72 15.80 8.06
N ASP A 72 -4.29 14.56 7.81
CA ASP A 72 -2.89 14.19 8.08
C ASP A 72 -2.05 14.48 6.84
N ILE A 73 -1.17 15.46 6.99
CA ILE A 73 0.03 15.58 6.15
C ILE A 73 0.93 14.35 6.39
N ASN A 74 0.48 13.16 5.99
CA ASN A 74 1.37 12.02 5.84
C ASN A 74 2.23 12.29 4.60
N THR A 75 3.25 13.14 4.79
CA THR A 75 4.18 13.55 3.75
C THR A 75 5.14 12.39 3.52
N ASP A 76 4.66 11.32 2.89
CA ASP A 76 5.50 10.24 2.40
C ASP A 76 6.51 10.83 1.40
N PRO A 77 7.82 10.86 1.73
CA PRO A 77 8.82 11.45 0.87
C PRO A 77 9.10 10.60 -0.37
N TRP A 78 8.62 9.35 -0.41
CA TRP A 78 8.79 8.43 -1.53
C TRP A 78 7.52 8.33 -2.37
N ALA A 79 7.17 9.45 -3.02
CA ALA A 79 6.09 9.49 -3.99
C ALA A 79 6.29 8.43 -5.09
N GLY A 80 5.40 7.44 -5.15
CA GLY A 80 5.44 6.36 -6.15
C GLY A 80 6.08 5.05 -5.69
N TYR A 81 6.67 4.98 -4.49
CA TYR A 81 7.11 3.71 -3.93
C TYR A 81 5.90 2.84 -3.52
N ARG A 82 5.89 1.58 -3.97
CA ARG A 82 4.83 0.62 -3.62
C ARG A 82 5.25 -0.19 -2.40
N TYR A 83 4.67 0.15 -1.26
CA TYR A 83 4.83 -0.63 -0.03
C TYR A 83 4.19 -2.01 -0.17
N THR A 84 4.86 -3.01 0.39
CA THR A 84 4.43 -4.42 0.35
C THR A 84 3.28 -4.72 1.32
N GLY A 85 3.05 -3.85 2.32
CA GLY A 85 2.06 -4.06 3.38
C GLY A 85 1.28 -2.81 3.75
N LYS A 86 0.68 -2.82 4.95
CA LYS A 86 -0.13 -1.72 5.50
C LYS A 86 0.69 -0.61 6.16
N LEU A 87 1.90 -0.92 6.62
CA LEU A 87 2.75 0.03 7.34
C LEU A 87 3.20 1.17 6.42
N ARG A 88 3.16 2.42 6.91
CA ARG A 88 3.59 3.62 6.18
C ARG A 88 4.49 4.48 7.06
N PRO A 89 5.46 5.20 6.46
CA PRO A 89 6.25 6.15 7.21
C PRO A 89 5.39 7.35 7.64
N HIS A 90 5.76 7.96 8.76
CA HIS A 90 5.10 9.15 9.29
C HIS A 90 6.15 10.25 9.49
N TYR A 91 6.05 11.31 8.70
CA TYR A 91 6.97 12.43 8.67
C TYR A 91 6.27 13.74 9.08
N PRO A 92 7.00 14.76 9.55
CA PRO A 92 8.46 14.83 9.73
C PRO A 92 8.95 14.03 10.95
N LEU A 93 10.17 13.48 10.85
CA LEU A 93 10.87 12.91 12.01
C LEU A 93 11.35 14.05 12.91
N MET A 94 11.40 13.78 14.22
CA MET A 94 12.08 14.68 15.14
C MET A 94 13.59 14.72 14.82
N PRO A 95 14.29 15.83 15.13
CA PRO A 95 15.74 15.89 15.05
C PRO A 95 16.42 14.75 15.84
N THR A 96 17.64 14.39 15.44
CA THR A 96 18.43 13.39 16.16
C THR A 96 18.65 13.83 17.61
N ARG A 97 18.55 12.87 18.54
CA ARG A 97 18.74 13.15 19.96
C ARG A 97 20.23 13.31 20.25
N PRO A 98 20.64 14.34 21.00
CA PRO A 98 22.04 14.53 21.36
C PRO A 98 22.49 13.46 22.35
N VAL A 99 23.73 12.99 22.20
CA VAL A 99 24.38 12.10 23.15
C VAL A 99 25.28 12.96 24.06
N PRO A 100 25.20 12.81 25.40
CA PRO A 100 26.08 13.52 26.32
C PRO A 100 27.57 13.23 26.08
N SER A 101 28.42 14.24 26.27
CA SER A 101 29.85 14.19 25.92
C SER A 101 30.70 13.23 26.77
N TYR A 102 30.25 12.83 27.95
CA TYR A 102 30.98 11.91 28.82
C TYR A 102 30.85 10.44 28.38
N ILE A 103 29.92 10.13 27.47
CA ILE A 103 29.77 8.80 26.89
C ILE A 103 30.80 8.64 25.76
N GLN A 104 31.60 7.57 25.82
CA GLN A 104 32.57 7.25 24.77
C GLN A 104 31.85 7.01 23.43
N ARG A 105 32.32 7.68 22.39
CA ARG A 105 31.73 7.66 21.05
C ARG A 105 32.50 6.69 20.15
N PRO A 106 31.82 5.78 19.43
CA PRO A 106 32.43 4.98 18.37
C PRO A 106 32.99 5.85 17.23
N ASP A 107 33.87 5.28 16.40
CA ASP A 107 34.51 5.94 15.25
C ASP A 107 33.48 6.44 14.21
N TYR A 108 32.39 5.71 14.01
CA TYR A 108 31.31 6.12 13.10
C TYR A 108 30.42 7.27 13.62
N ALA A 109 30.48 7.60 14.91
CA ALA A 109 29.52 8.50 15.56
C ALA A 109 29.71 9.99 15.17
N ASP A 110 30.90 10.34 14.69
CA ASP A 110 31.27 11.68 14.21
C ASP A 110 31.64 11.69 12.73
N HIS A 111 31.57 10.53 12.07
CA HIS A 111 31.87 10.40 10.65
C HIS A 111 30.73 11.05 9.81
N PRO A 112 31.02 11.90 8.81
CA PRO A 112 30.00 12.67 8.06
C PRO A 112 28.99 11.80 7.31
N LEU A 113 29.40 10.58 6.93
CA LEU A 113 28.55 9.58 6.28
C LEU A 113 28.17 8.40 7.21
N GLY A 114 28.54 8.47 8.50
CA GLY A 114 28.31 7.38 9.45
C GLY A 114 29.05 6.08 9.11
N MET A 115 30.22 6.17 8.47
CA MET A 115 31.03 5.00 8.13
C MET A 115 31.99 4.68 9.27
N SER A 116 32.19 3.39 9.57
CA SER A 116 33.20 2.94 10.51
C SER A 116 34.51 2.61 9.77
N GLU A 117 35.59 3.30 10.14
CA GLU A 117 36.92 3.03 9.61
C GLU A 117 37.40 1.63 10.03
N SER A 118 37.05 1.22 11.25
CA SER A 118 37.44 -0.10 11.76
C SER A 118 36.80 -1.24 10.96
N GLU A 119 35.53 -1.10 10.55
CA GLU A 119 34.86 -2.07 9.68
C GLU A 119 35.39 -2.02 8.23
N GLN A 120 35.68 -0.83 7.70
CA GLN A 120 36.21 -0.66 6.35
C GLN A 120 37.62 -1.25 6.19
N ALA A 121 38.47 -1.09 7.20
CA ALA A 121 39.83 -1.63 7.19
C ALA A 121 39.85 -3.17 7.15
N LEU A 122 38.87 -3.82 7.78
CA LEU A 122 38.74 -5.27 7.77
C LEU A 122 38.14 -5.77 6.44
N LYS A 123 37.25 -5.00 5.82
CA LYS A 123 36.58 -5.38 4.56
C LYS A 123 37.53 -5.44 3.36
N VAL A 124 38.65 -4.71 3.39
CA VAL A 124 39.69 -4.75 2.35
C VAL A 124 40.64 -5.96 2.53
N ASN A 125 40.60 -6.64 3.68
CA ASN A 125 41.51 -7.74 4.02
C ASN A 125 40.88 -9.15 3.91
N GLU A 126 39.92 -9.38 3.00
CA GLU A 126 39.54 -10.74 2.59
C GLU A 126 40.55 -11.39 1.60
N VAL A 127 41.80 -10.92 1.61
CA VAL A 127 42.98 -11.68 1.19
C VAL A 127 44.17 -11.06 1.90
N ILE A 128 44.58 -11.64 3.02
CA ILE A 128 45.97 -11.83 3.46
C ILE A 128 45.89 -12.68 4.75
N CYS A 129 45.99 -13.99 4.57
CA CYS A 129 46.49 -14.87 5.62
C CYS A 129 48.00 -14.63 5.78
N HIS A 130 48.44 -13.47 6.29
CA HIS A 130 49.84 -13.31 6.71
C HIS A 130 49.85 -13.02 8.20
N GLY A 131 50.55 -13.90 8.93
CA GLY A 131 50.67 -13.89 10.37
C GLY A 131 51.04 -12.51 10.90
N ILE A 132 50.43 -12.18 12.02
CA ILE A 132 50.78 -11.04 12.87
C ILE A 132 52.31 -11.03 13.05
N PRO A 133 53.05 -10.03 12.54
CA PRO A 133 54.48 -9.96 12.85
C PRO A 133 54.62 -9.68 14.35
N ASP A 134 55.16 -10.67 15.06
CA ASP A 134 55.46 -10.64 16.49
C ASP A 134 56.36 -9.43 16.81
N ARG A 135 55.84 -8.49 17.61
CA ARG A 135 56.58 -7.30 18.07
C ARG A 135 57.22 -7.52 19.44
N ARG A 136 57.58 -8.74 19.84
CA ARG A 136 58.37 -8.91 21.07
C ARG A 136 59.80 -8.46 20.81
N PRO A 137 60.35 -7.56 21.64
CA PRO A 137 61.76 -7.16 21.52
C PRO A 137 62.65 -8.37 21.79
N LEU A 138 63.62 -8.60 20.90
CA LEU A 138 64.67 -9.61 21.09
C LEU A 138 65.53 -9.18 22.29
N GLN A 139 65.68 -10.09 23.25
CA GLN A 139 66.57 -9.96 24.40
C GLN A 139 67.89 -10.68 24.14
#